data_AF-A0A952LLP8-F1
#
_entry.id   AF-A0A952LLP8-F1
#
_cell.length_a   1.000
_cell.length_b   1.000
_cell.length_c   1.000
_cell.angle_alpha   90.00
_cell.angle_beta   90.00
_cell.angle_gamma   90.00
#
_symmetry.space_group_name_H-M   'P 1'
#
loop_
_entity.id
_entity.type
_entity.pdbx_description
1 polymer ?
#
loop_
_entity_poly.entity_id
_entity_poly.type
_entity_poly.pdbx_seq_one_letter_code
_entity_poly.pdbx_strand_id
1 'polypeptide(L)'
;MPETPLSQEVEFRGGGFSPKPRRWMGFLVFILLIAFAEWGTRSGWISALVLPKPSDVLSTFGELYSSGLLFKHLLPSLSRLLMGGLMGVSIGISVGVL
;
A
#
# COMPACT_ATOMS: atom_id res chain seq x y z
N MET A 1 -53.30 -13.62 -32.57
CA MET A 1 -52.69 -13.07 -31.34
C MET A 1 -51.41 -13.86 -31.09
N PRO A 2 -50.23 -13.25 -30.91
CA PRO A 2 -49.02 -14.00 -30.65
C PRO A 2 -48.86 -14.23 -29.13
N GLU A 3 -48.59 -15.47 -28.76
CA GLU A 3 -48.36 -15.93 -27.38
C GLU A 3 -47.00 -15.39 -26.88
N THR A 4 -47.02 -14.65 -25.77
CA THR A 4 -45.83 -14.09 -25.11
C THR A 4 -45.04 -15.22 -24.42
N PRO A 5 -43.73 -15.40 -24.67
CA PRO A 5 -42.98 -16.46 -23.99
C PRO A 5 -42.84 -16.09 -22.50
N LEU A 6 -43.24 -17.01 -21.62
CA LEU A 6 -43.07 -16.87 -20.18
C LEU A 6 -41.57 -16.86 -19.87
N SER A 7 -41.07 -15.70 -19.44
CA SER A 7 -39.70 -15.50 -18.98
C SER A 7 -39.37 -16.51 -17.88
N GLN A 8 -38.64 -17.55 -18.23
CA GLN A 8 -38.20 -18.56 -17.29
C GLN A 8 -37.02 -18.00 -16.51
N GLU A 9 -37.29 -17.58 -15.28
CA GLU A 9 -36.30 -16.97 -14.39
C GLU A 9 -35.27 -18.03 -13.97
N VAL A 10 -34.03 -17.86 -14.43
CA VAL A 10 -32.95 -18.82 -14.21
C VAL A 10 -32.41 -18.65 -12.79
N GLU A 11 -32.44 -19.72 -12.01
CA GLU A 11 -31.94 -19.72 -10.64
C GLU A 11 -30.44 -19.38 -10.60
N PHE A 12 -30.08 -18.28 -9.93
CA PHE A 12 -28.71 -17.80 -9.84
C PHE A 12 -27.82 -18.79 -9.06
N ARG A 13 -27.00 -19.56 -9.77
CA ARG A 13 -26.07 -20.58 -9.23
C ARG A 13 -24.73 -20.02 -8.75
N GLY A 14 -24.72 -18.84 -8.14
CA GLY A 14 -23.50 -18.17 -7.65
C GLY A 14 -23.00 -18.63 -6.27
N GLY A 15 -23.32 -19.85 -5.82
CA GLY A 15 -23.12 -20.30 -4.43
C GLY A 15 -21.67 -20.55 -3.98
N GLY A 16 -20.70 -20.51 -4.91
CA GLY A 16 -19.31 -20.89 -4.62
C GLY A 16 -18.42 -19.79 -4.01
N PHE A 17 -18.81 -18.51 -4.16
CA PHE A 17 -18.01 -17.38 -3.69
C PHE A 17 -18.61 -16.79 -2.41
N SER A 18 -18.38 -17.47 -1.28
CA SER A 18 -18.59 -16.92 0.05
C SER A 18 -17.24 -16.55 0.67
N PRO A 19 -16.55 -15.48 0.22
CA PRO A 19 -15.32 -15.02 0.85
C PRO A 19 -15.63 -14.66 2.30
N LYS A 20 -15.18 -15.49 3.26
CA LYS A 20 -15.24 -15.14 4.68
C LYS A 20 -14.09 -14.18 4.96
N PRO A 21 -14.35 -12.89 5.25
CA PRO A 21 -13.28 -11.93 5.50
C PRO A 21 -12.61 -12.27 6.84
N ARG A 22 -11.50 -13.03 6.78
CA ARG A 22 -10.64 -13.25 7.93
C ARG A 22 -9.74 -12.03 8.09
N ARG A 23 -10.25 -11.00 8.78
CA ARG A 23 -9.55 -9.73 9.04
C ARG A 23 -8.12 -9.91 9.59
N TRP A 24 -7.89 -10.97 10.37
CA TRP A 24 -6.57 -11.31 10.94
C TRP A 24 -5.58 -11.93 9.95
N MET A 25 -6.06 -12.47 8.83
CA MET A 25 -5.20 -13.12 7.84
C MET A 25 -4.25 -12.12 7.18
N GLY A 26 -4.70 -10.89 6.94
CA GLY A 26 -3.85 -9.83 6.39
C GLY A 26 -2.67 -9.49 7.32
N PHE A 27 -2.95 -9.34 8.63
CA PHE A 27 -1.91 -9.10 9.63
C PHE A 27 -0.93 -10.28 9.73
N LEU A 28 -1.44 -11.51 9.72
CA LEU A 28 -0.60 -12.71 9.80
C LEU A 28 0.34 -12.82 8.60
N VAL A 29 -0.17 -12.60 7.38
CA VAL A 29 0.64 -12.57 6.15
C VAL A 29 1.67 -11.45 6.21
N PHE A 30 1.29 -10.25 6.66
CA PHE A 30 2.21 -9.12 6.81
C PHE A 30 3.37 -9.43 7.76
N ILE A 31 3.08 -9.98 8.94
CA ILE A 31 4.11 -10.39 9.91
C ILE A 31 5.00 -11.49 9.34
N LEU A 32 4.43 -12.49 8.67
CA LEU A 32 5.21 -13.55 8.01
C LEU A 32 6.15 -13.01 6.95
N LEU A 33 5.71 -12.05 6.13
CA LEU A 33 6.55 -11.41 5.13
C LEU A 33 7.71 -10.64 5.78
N ILE A 34 7.47 -9.90 6.85
CA ILE A 34 8.53 -9.21 7.61
C ILE A 34 9.51 -10.22 8.20
N ALA A 35 9.02 -11.27 8.84
CA ALA A 35 9.88 -12.30 9.43
C ALA A 35 10.71 -13.03 8.36
N PHE A 36 10.12 -13.31 7.19
CA PHE A 36 10.82 -13.90 6.06
C PHE A 36 11.88 -12.95 5.49
N ALA A 37 11.58 -11.66 5.40
CA ALA A 37 12.56 -10.64 5.01
C ALA A 37 13.72 -10.53 6.01
N GLU A 38 13.44 -10.57 7.31
CA GLU A 38 14.47 -10.58 8.35
C GLU A 38 15.32 -11.85 8.30
N TRP A 39 14.72 -13.02 8.10
CA TRP A 39 15.47 -14.27 7.95
C TRP A 39 16.31 -14.25 6.66
N GLY A 40 15.74 -13.86 5.52
CA GLY A 40 16.47 -13.78 4.24
C GLY A 40 17.66 -12.83 4.26
N THR A 41 17.55 -11.72 5.00
CA THR A 41 18.64 -10.75 5.21
C THR A 41 19.64 -11.20 6.30
N ARG A 42 19.22 -11.99 7.30
CA ARG A 42 20.14 -12.62 8.29
C ARG A 42 20.94 -13.77 7.71
N SER A 43 20.35 -14.60 6.84
CA SER A 43 20.99 -15.78 6.27
C SER A 43 22.00 -15.47 5.15
N GLY A 44 22.16 -14.21 4.75
CA GLY A 44 23.14 -13.80 3.74
C GLY A 44 22.80 -14.21 2.31
N TRP A 45 21.60 -14.76 2.05
CA TRP A 45 21.08 -15.03 0.70
C TRP A 45 20.77 -13.75 -0.08
N ILE A 46 20.40 -12.67 0.63
CA ILE A 46 20.23 -11.32 0.08
C ILE A 46 21.24 -10.44 0.78
N SER A 47 22.20 -9.91 0.01
CA SER A 47 23.20 -8.98 0.55
C SER A 47 22.51 -7.79 1.21
N ALA A 48 22.97 -7.41 2.41
CA ALA A 48 22.50 -6.23 3.15
C ALA A 48 22.68 -4.91 2.35
N LEU A 49 23.40 -4.97 1.22
CA LEU A 49 23.53 -3.89 0.24
C LEU A 49 22.26 -3.65 -0.61
N VAL A 50 21.39 -4.67 -0.75
CA VAL A 50 20.17 -4.60 -1.57
C VAL A 50 18.91 -4.49 -0.70
N LEU A 51 18.90 -5.13 0.46
CA LEU A 51 17.80 -5.02 1.43
C LEU A 51 18.36 -4.90 2.86
N PRO A 52 18.31 -3.72 3.49
CA PRO A 52 18.72 -3.56 4.88
C PRO A 52 17.80 -4.37 5.80
N LYS A 53 18.36 -4.89 6.90
CA LYS A 53 17.60 -5.70 7.86
C LYS A 53 16.47 -4.85 8.46
N PRO A 54 15.25 -5.41 8.65
CA PRO A 54 14.13 -4.67 9.23
C PRO A 54 14.44 -4.08 10.60
N SER A 55 15.22 -4.78 11.43
CA SER A 55 15.69 -4.31 12.74
C SER A 55 16.53 -3.03 12.64
N ASP A 56 17.42 -2.99 11.64
CA ASP A 56 18.37 -1.90 11.46
C ASP A 56 17.64 -0.65 10.93
N VAL A 57 16.62 -0.86 10.08
CA VAL A 57 15.73 0.23 9.64
C VAL A 57 14.99 0.84 10.84
N LEU A 58 14.49 0.00 11.77
CA LEU A 58 13.82 0.50 12.98
C LEU A 58 14.78 1.26 13.91
N SER A 59 16.00 0.77 14.12
CA SER A 59 16.98 1.46 14.96
C SER A 59 17.39 2.80 14.34
N THR A 60 17.71 2.81 13.05
CA THR A 60 18.03 4.04 12.32
C THR A 60 16.85 5.02 12.32
N PHE A 61 15.62 4.54 12.22
CA PHE A 61 14.43 5.40 12.37
C PHE A 61 14.35 6.05 13.74
N GLY A 62 14.60 5.30 14.82
CA GLY A 62 14.63 5.82 16.19
C GLY A 62 15.75 6.85 16.42
N GLU A 63 16.93 6.61 15.87
CA GLU A 63 18.05 7.55 15.89
C GLU A 63 17.74 8.84 15.12
N LEU A 64 17.17 8.73 13.92
CA LEU A 64 16.77 9.90 13.11
C LEU A 64 15.62 10.68 13.76
N TYR A 65 14.70 10.00 14.45
CA TYR A 65 13.61 10.61 15.18
C TYR A 65 14.12 11.39 16.40
N SER A 66 14.96 10.77 17.22
CA SER A 66 15.53 11.40 18.44
C SER A 66 16.51 12.53 18.12
N SER A 67 17.30 12.41 17.05
CA SER A 67 18.21 13.47 16.59
C SER A 67 17.49 14.64 15.89
N GLY A 68 16.20 14.50 15.56
CA GLY A 68 15.42 15.50 14.83
C GLY A 68 15.80 15.66 13.36
N LEU A 69 16.80 14.91 12.86
CA LEU A 69 17.24 14.94 11.47
C LEU A 69 16.16 14.43 10.52
N LEU A 70 15.31 13.50 10.97
CA LEU A 70 14.17 13.00 10.20
C LEU A 70 13.30 14.18 9.73
N PHE A 71 12.83 14.98 10.68
CA PHE A 71 11.94 16.11 10.41
C PHE A 71 12.66 17.22 9.67
N LYS A 72 13.95 17.44 9.92
CA LYS A 72 14.75 18.46 9.23
C LYS A 72 14.80 18.25 7.71
N HIS A 73 14.78 17.00 7.23
CA HIS A 73 14.79 16.69 5.80
C HIS A 73 13.42 16.32 5.24
N LEU A 74 12.56 15.71 6.06
CA LEU A 74 11.22 15.30 5.66
C LEU A 74 10.30 16.51 5.45
N LEU A 75 10.30 17.48 6.37
CA LEU A 75 9.42 18.65 6.31
C LEU A 75 9.65 19.50 5.05
N PRO A 76 10.90 19.87 4.68
CA PRO A 76 11.15 20.61 3.43
C PRO A 76 10.80 19.82 2.17
N SER A 77 10.99 18.50 2.18
CA SER A 77 10.64 17.64 1.03
C SER A 77 9.11 17.57 0.85
N LEU A 78 8.40 17.39 1.97
CA LEU A 78 6.94 17.33 1.97
C LEU A 78 6.31 18.69 1.62
N SER A 79 6.87 19.80 2.12
CA SER A 79 6.38 21.14 1.76
C SER A 79 6.57 21.42 0.28
N ARG A 80 7.70 20.99 -0.31
CA ARG A 80 7.96 21.13 -1.74
C ARG A 80 7.00 20.27 -2.58
N LEU A 81 6.71 19.04 -2.15
CA LEU A 81 5.67 18.18 -2.76
C LEU A 81 4.30 18.86 -2.72
N LEU A 82 3.88 19.35 -1.55
CA LEU A 82 2.59 19.98 -1.37
C LEU A 82 2.45 21.24 -2.23
N MET A 83 3.45 22.13 -2.20
CA MET A 83 3.39 23.36 -2.99
C MET A 83 3.44 23.09 -4.48
N GLY A 84 4.31 22.19 -4.94
CA GLY A 84 4.34 21.78 -6.34
C GLY A 84 3.04 21.11 -6.79
N GLY A 85 2.48 20.25 -5.94
CA GLY A 85 1.19 19.58 -6.19
C GLY A 85 0.03 20.57 -6.27
N LEU A 86 -0.07 21.51 -5.33
CA LEU A 86 -1.12 22.54 -5.33
C LEU A 86 -1.04 23.44 -6.57
N MET A 87 0.17 23.86 -6.95
CA MET A 87 0.38 24.64 -8.18
C MET A 87 0.01 23.82 -9.41
N GLY A 88 0.47 22.57 -9.50
CA GLY A 88 0.18 21.68 -10.62
C GLY A 88 -1.31 21.37 -10.77
N VAL A 89 -2.00 21.09 -9.67
CA VAL A 89 -3.46 20.84 -9.65
C VAL A 89 -4.21 22.10 -10.07
N SER A 90 -3.87 23.26 -9.52
CA SER A 90 -4.53 24.53 -9.85
C SER A 90 -4.41 24.86 -11.34
N ILE A 91 -3.18 24.76 -11.88
CA ILE A 91 -2.91 25.04 -13.30
C ILE A 91 -3.56 23.98 -14.18
N GLY A 92 -3.40 22.70 -13.84
CA GLY A 92 -3.93 21.58 -14.61
C GLY A 92 -5.45 21.61 -14.72
N ILE A 93 -6.15 21.93 -13.62
CA ILE A 93 -7.61 22.12 -13.65
C ILE A 93 -7.98 23.34 -14.50
N SER A 94 -7.29 24.47 -14.32
CA SER A 94 -7.60 25.70 -15.07
C SER A 94 -7.45 25.50 -16.59
N VAL A 95 -6.39 24.82 -17.01
CA VAL A 95 -6.15 24.50 -18.43
C VAL A 95 -7.10 23.41 -18.93
N GLY A 96 -7.39 22.39 -18.13
CA GLY A 96 -8.23 21.27 -18.55
C GLY A 96 -9.71 21.61 -18.68
N VAL A 97 -10.18 22.69 -18.03
CA VAL A 97 -11.57 23.16 -18.12
C VAL A 97 -11.79 24.14 -19.28
N LEU A 98 -10.72 24.78 -19.79
CA LEU A 98 -10.77 25.66 -20.96
C LEU A 98 -10.90 24.84 -22.26
#